data_AF-A0A453BV50-F1
#
_entry.id   AF-A0A453BV50-F1
#
_cell.length_a   1.000
_cell.length_b   1.000
_cell.length_c   1.000
_cell.angle_alpha   90.00
_cell.angle_beta   90.00
_cell.angle_gamma   90.00
#
_symmetry.space_group_name_H-M   'P 1'
#
loop_
_entity.id
_entity.type
_entity.pdbx_description
1 polymer ?
#
loop_
_entity_poly.entity_id
_entity_poly.type
_entity_poly.pdbx_seq_one_letter_code
_entity_poly.pdbx_strand_id
1 'polypeptide(L)' 'MGVGGNALEGILDKVKNRHYQLACTMTFEATHGVSCDTGINHPNQYFSESQKVLQAKNQTVQSQLST' A
#
# COMPACT_ATOMS: atom_id res chain seq x y z
N MET A 1 9.51 2.42 6.56
CA MET A 1 8.28 2.80 5.85
C MET A 1 8.19 4.32 5.91
N GLY A 2 8.32 5.02 4.78
CA GLY A 2 8.25 6.49 4.71
C GLY A 2 6.80 6.99 4.71
N VAL A 3 6.03 6.59 5.72
CA VAL A 3 4.60 6.91 5.83
C VAL A 3 4.46 8.35 6.31
N GLY A 4 3.72 9.19 5.55
CA GLY A 4 3.49 10.59 5.93
C GLY A 4 2.71 10.72 7.25
N GLY A 5 3.00 11.77 8.04
CA GLY A 5 2.43 11.95 9.39
C GLY A 5 0.90 11.90 9.45
N ASN A 6 0.21 12.48 8.47
CA ASN A 6 -1.26 12.45 8.40
C ASN A 6 -1.82 11.04 8.16
N ALA A 7 -1.15 10.24 7.32
CA ALA A 7 -1.57 8.86 7.07
C ALA A 7 -1.33 7.98 8.31
N LEU A 8 -0.24 8.22 9.03
CA LEU A 8 0.07 7.51 10.27
C LEU A 8 -1.00 7.71 11.34
N GLU A 9 -1.50 8.94 11.52
CA GLU A 9 -2.53 9.22 12.51
C GLU A 9 -3.84 8.47 12.21
N GLY A 10 -4.24 8.41 10.94
CA GLY A 10 -5.39 7.62 10.49
C GLY A 10 -5.21 6.12 10.70
N ILE A 11 -4.00 5.58 10.45
CA ILE A 11 -3.68 4.17 10.71
C ILE A 11 -3.80 3.88 12.22
N LEU A 12 -3.24 4.74 13.07
CA LEU A 12 -3.27 4.59 14.52
C LEU A 12 -4.69 4.66 15.08
N ASP A 13 -5.58 5.48 14.53
CA ASP A 13 -6.99 5.48 14.88
C ASP A 13 -7.66 4.12 14.58
N LYS A 14 -7.40 3.53 13.41
CA LYS A 14 -7.93 2.20 13.08
C LYS A 14 -7.40 1.13 14.03
N VAL A 15 -6.12 1.19 14.39
CA VAL A 15 -5.52 0.28 15.37
C VAL A 15 -6.18 0.43 16.76
N LYS A 16 -6.37 1.66 17.25
CA LYS A 16 -7.04 1.93 18.54
C LYS A 16 -8.46 1.37 18.59
N ASN A 17 -9.17 1.44 17.46
CA ASN A 17 -10.52 0.90 17.32
C ASN A 17 -10.56 -0.59 16.95
N ARG A 18 -9.42 -1.30 17.01
CA ARG A 18 -9.28 -2.74 16.67
C ARG A 18 -9.63 -3.10 15.22
N HIS A 19 -9.61 -2.13 14.32
CA HIS A 19 -9.83 -2.32 12.88
C HIS A 19 -8.52 -2.68 12.16
N TYR A 20 -7.89 -3.78 12.55
CA TYR A 20 -6.55 -4.13 12.07
C TYR A 20 -6.47 -4.39 10.57
N GLN A 21 -7.49 -4.99 9.95
CA GLN A 21 -7.52 -5.18 8.49
C GLN A 21 -7.55 -3.84 7.73
N LEU A 22 -8.33 -2.87 8.23
CA LEU A 22 -8.36 -1.53 7.66
C LEU A 22 -7.02 -0.81 7.88
N ALA A 23 -6.41 -0.96 9.06
CA ALA A 23 -5.08 -0.42 9.33
C ALA A 23 -3.99 -1.01 8.39
N CYS A 24 -4.04 -2.33 8.12
CA CYS A 24 -3.16 -2.99 7.17
C CYS A 24 -3.36 -2.45 5.74
N THR A 25 -4.62 -2.28 5.32
CA THR A 25 -4.95 -1.71 4.02
C THR A 25 -4.42 -0.28 3.89
N MET A 26 -4.71 0.59 4.86
CA MET A 26 -4.23 1.99 4.86
C MET A 26 -2.70 2.08 4.85
N THR A 27 -2.02 1.18 5.56
CA THR A 27 -0.55 1.11 5.55
C THR A 27 -0.01 0.69 4.18
N PHE A 28 -0.66 -0.28 3.54
CA PHE A 28 -0.33 -0.70 2.18
C PHE A 28 -0.46 0.48 1.20
N GLU A 29 -1.60 1.18 1.24
CA GLU A 29 -1.89 2.31 0.36
C GLU A 29 -0.88 3.45 0.54
N ALA A 30 -0.59 3.81 1.80
CA ALA A 30 0.36 4.86 2.12
C ALA A 30 1.81 4.49 1.77
N THR A 31 2.17 3.20 1.79
CA THR A 31 3.51 2.73 1.43
C THR A 31 3.70 2.65 -0.09
N HIS A 32 2.67 2.20 -0.81
CA HIS A 32 2.76 1.95 -2.25
C HIS A 32 2.31 3.16 -3.10
N GLY A 33 1.54 4.07 -2.52
CA GLY A 33 0.94 5.23 -3.20
C GLY A 33 -0.22 4.84 -4.12
N VAL A 34 -0.90 3.73 -3.84
CA VAL A 34 -2.02 3.21 -4.64
C VAL A 34 -3.22 2.96 -3.73
N SER A 35 -4.43 3.19 -4.22
CA SER A 35 -5.66 2.84 -3.50
C SER A 35 -6.04 1.37 -3.74
N CYS A 36 -6.61 0.72 -2.73
CA CYS A 36 -7.06 -0.67 -2.80
C CYS A 36 -8.56 -0.78 -2.52
N ASP A 37 -9.35 -1.00 -3.57
CA ASP A 37 -10.83 -1.04 -3.49
C ASP A 37 -11.36 -2.22 -2.64
N THR A 38 -10.69 -3.38 -2.72
CA THR A 38 -11.10 -4.62 -2.03
C THR A 38 -10.46 -4.83 -0.65
N GLY A 39 -9.48 -4.01 -0.28
CA GLY A 39 -8.72 -4.13 0.96
C GLY A 39 -7.82 -5.38 1.04
N ILE A 40 -6.89 -5.37 1.99
CA ILE A 40 -5.92 -6.46 2.21
C ILE A 40 -6.33 -7.30 3.41
N ASN A 41 -6.63 -8.58 3.15
CA ASN A 41 -7.17 -9.49 4.17
C ASN A 41 -6.25 -10.67 4.52
N HIS A 42 -5.22 -10.93 3.71
CA HIS A 42 -4.26 -12.02 3.95
C HIS A 42 -2.81 -11.55 3.71
N PRO A 43 -1.82 -12.02 4.49
CA PRO A 43 -0.41 -11.65 4.28
C PRO A 43 0.09 -11.94 2.85
N ASN A 44 -0.29 -13.08 2.28
CA ASN A 44 0.08 -13.39 0.89
C ASN A 44 -0.57 -12.44 -0.12
N GLN A 45 -1.79 -11.94 0.16
CA GLN A 45 -2.42 -10.94 -0.69
C GLN A 45 -1.62 -9.63 -0.66
N TYR A 46 -1.20 -9.18 0.53
CA TYR A 46 -0.30 -8.02 0.66
C TYR A 46 0.94 -8.20 -0.22
N PHE A 47 1.59 -9.36 -0.14
CA PHE A 47 2.80 -9.63 -0.90
C PHE A 47 2.56 -9.64 -2.40
N SER A 48 1.56 -10.38 -2.88
CA SER A 48 1.25 -10.47 -4.31
C SER A 48 0.88 -9.11 -4.90
N GLU A 49 0.07 -8.31 -4.21
CA GLU A 49 -0.28 -6.96 -4.66
C GLU A 49 0.93 -6.00 -4.61
N SER A 50 1.78 -6.10 -3.58
CA SER A 50 3.02 -5.31 -3.49
C SER A 50 3.95 -5.59 -4.69
N GLN A 51 4.10 -6.87 -5.05
CA GLN A 51 4.91 -7.30 -6.18
C GLN A 51 4.36 -6.76 -7.51
N LYS A 52 3.03 -6.80 -7.72
CA LYS A 52 2.39 -6.23 -8.91
C LYS A 52 2.67 -4.74 -9.03
N VAL A 53 2.51 -3.98 -7.95
CA VAL A 53 2.78 -2.53 -7.94
C VAL A 53 4.25 -2.25 -8.27
N LEU A 54 5.18 -3.01 -7.71
CA LEU A 54 6.61 -2.84 -7.97
C LEU A 54 6.98 -3.17 -9.42
N GLN A 55 6.45 -4.26 -9.98
CA GLN A 55 6.68 -4.63 -11.37
C GLN A 55 6.12 -3.58 -12.34
N ALA A 56 4.91 -3.07 -12.08
CA ALA A 56 4.31 -2.00 -12.87
C ALA A 56 5.21 -0.74 -12.89
N LYS A 57 5.72 -0.32 -11.72
CA LYS A 57 6.67 0.81 -11.61
C LYS A 57 7.93 0.58 -12.45
N ASN A 58 8.51 -0.63 -12.39
CA ASN A 58 9.69 -0.96 -13.18
C ASN A 58 9.43 -0.95 -14.69
N GLN A 59 8.27 -1.44 -15.15
CA GLN A 59 7.88 -1.36 -16.56
C GLN A 59 7.67 0.08 -17.04
N THR A 60 7.11 0.95 -16.19
CA THR A 60 6.93 2.37 -16.52
C THR A 60 8.28 3.07 -16.68
N VAL A 61 9.26 2.76 -15.83
CA VAL A 61 10.62 3.32 -15.91
C VAL A 61 11.35 2.85 -17.18
N GLN A 62 11.21 1.58 -17.57
CA GLN A 62 11.87 1.08 -18.79
C GLN A 62 11.33 1.70 -20.07
N SER A 63 10.03 1.98 -20.13
CA SER A 63 9.40 2.62 -21.30
C SER A 63 9.68 4.12 -21.40
N GLN A 64 10.06 4.77 -20.31
CA GLN A 64 10.51 6.17 -20.28
C GLN A 64 11.98 6.35 -20.68
N LEU A 65 12.81 5.29 -20.63
CA LEU A 65 14.24 5.34 -20.96
C LEU A 65 14.52 5.06 -22.45
N SER A 66 13.50 4.71 -23.24
CA SER A 66 13.62 4.45 -24.69
C SER A 66 13.10 5.59 -25.58
N THR A 67 12.90 6.80 -25.02
CA THR A 67 12.62 8.04 -25.76
C THR A 67 13.73 9.04 -25.47
#